data_AF-A0A3N4J0E0-F1
#
_entry.id   AF-A0A3N4J0E0-F1
#
_cell.length_a   1.000
_cell.length_b   1.000
_cell.length_c   1.000
_cell.angle_alpha   90.00
_cell.angle_beta   90.00
_cell.angle_gamma   90.00
#
_symmetry.space_group_name_H-M   'P 1'
#
loop_
_entity.id
_entity.type
_entity.pdbx_description
1 polymer ?
#
loop_
_entity_poly.entity_id
_entity_poly.type
_entity_poly.pdbx_seq_one_letter_code
_entity_poly.pdbx_strand_id
1 'polypeptide(L)'
;MPLRKKGTGVGIMILCFITSRLLLRVPEIYSEDYLRSNNLSHCAQESIEFGGDCWWNTEKMLNQIISQAIPIFNLSFPGCQALFLFDNSKIHDSLPPNALQVYHMNLNPGGEAPIMRDTWFTDHTGNRVFQATNYHDLLHIAAMYRAKPKGLKVILPERGLWHDGLQLRCGSSQKGCKLDTLGGCCARGLLSIQADFRAQKSRLEKVIEEAGHRTLFYPKFHCELNWIEYFWRVAKWYMRKHCH
;
A
#
# COMPACT_ATOMS: atom_id res chain seq x y z
N MET A 1 -35.11 -3.09 7.56
CA MET A 1 -34.37 -3.68 8.69
C MET A 1 -33.27 -2.71 9.11
N PRO A 2 -33.17 -2.31 10.39
CA PRO A 2 -32.07 -1.47 10.84
C PRO A 2 -30.75 -2.24 10.82
N LEU A 3 -29.69 -1.59 10.33
CA LEU A 3 -28.33 -2.14 10.31
C LEU A 3 -27.85 -2.31 11.76
N ARG A 4 -27.69 -3.55 12.22
CA ARG A 4 -27.10 -3.85 13.53
C ARG A 4 -25.57 -3.79 13.44
N LYS A 5 -24.93 -3.29 14.50
CA LYS A 5 -23.47 -3.36 14.67
C LYS A 5 -23.04 -4.84 14.63
N LYS A 6 -21.95 -5.14 13.91
CA LYS A 6 -21.37 -6.50 13.88
C LYS A 6 -20.98 -6.86 15.33
N GLY A 7 -21.63 -7.85 15.91
CA GLY A 7 -21.32 -8.32 17.27
C GLY A 7 -19.96 -9.02 17.33
N THR A 8 -19.53 -9.40 18.54
CA THR A 8 -18.43 -10.36 18.77
C THR A 8 -18.90 -11.76 18.34
N GLY A 9 -19.10 -11.95 17.05
CA GLY A 9 -19.40 -13.24 16.44
C GLY A 9 -18.16 -13.79 15.76
N VAL A 10 -18.01 -15.12 15.81
CA VAL A 10 -17.15 -15.86 14.88
C VAL A 10 -17.73 -15.64 13.48
N GLY A 11 -16.91 -15.21 12.54
CA GLY A 11 -17.32 -15.14 11.14
C GLY A 11 -16.21 -15.63 10.24
N ILE A 12 -16.54 -15.94 9.00
CA ILE A 12 -15.54 -16.41 8.03
C ILE A 12 -15.17 -15.24 7.13
N MET A 13 -13.88 -14.95 7.03
CA MET A 13 -13.33 -14.09 5.99
C MET A 13 -12.71 -14.99 4.93
N ILE A 14 -13.10 -14.78 3.68
CA ILE A 14 -12.56 -15.50 2.53
C ILE A 14 -11.81 -14.47 1.67
N LEU A 15 -10.56 -14.75 1.34
CA LEU A 15 -9.81 -14.02 0.32
C LEU A 15 -9.48 -14.96 -0.82
N CYS A 16 -9.77 -14.54 -2.05
CA CYS A 16 -9.50 -15.34 -3.24
C CYS A 16 -9.00 -14.46 -4.37
N PHE A 17 -8.12 -15.04 -5.19
CA PHE A 17 -7.74 -14.48 -6.48
C PHE A 17 -8.60 -15.13 -7.56
N ILE A 18 -9.21 -14.29 -8.38
CA ILE A 18 -10.11 -14.70 -9.46
C ILE A 18 -9.59 -14.18 -10.79
N THR A 19 -9.74 -14.99 -11.83
CA THR A 19 -9.54 -14.62 -13.23
C THR A 19 -10.87 -14.16 -13.83
N SER A 20 -10.89 -13.75 -15.09
CA SER A 20 -12.13 -13.37 -15.78
C SER A 20 -13.18 -14.48 -15.89
N ARG A 21 -12.82 -15.73 -15.56
CA ARG A 21 -13.72 -16.89 -15.65
C ARG A 21 -13.99 -17.54 -14.30
N LEU A 22 -12.94 -17.84 -13.54
CA LEU A 22 -12.99 -18.70 -12.36
C LEU A 22 -11.92 -18.30 -11.33
N LEU A 23 -11.97 -18.92 -10.15
CA LEU A 23 -10.88 -18.89 -9.17
C LEU A 23 -9.55 -19.26 -9.83
N LEU A 24 -8.49 -18.54 -9.47
CA LEU A 24 -7.14 -18.88 -9.88
C LEU A 24 -6.74 -20.22 -9.26
N ARG A 25 -6.50 -21.22 -10.11
CA ARG A 25 -6.29 -22.62 -9.73
C ARG A 25 -5.11 -23.20 -10.49
N VAL A 26 -4.33 -24.05 -9.82
CA VAL A 26 -3.27 -24.85 -10.44
C VAL A 26 -3.88 -25.72 -11.54
N PRO A 27 -3.29 -25.76 -12.75
CA PRO A 27 -3.71 -26.68 -13.80
C PRO A 27 -3.65 -28.15 -13.36
N GLU A 28 -4.60 -28.97 -13.82
CA GLU A 28 -4.72 -30.39 -13.44
C GLU A 28 -3.53 -31.26 -13.88
N ILE A 29 -2.63 -30.74 -14.72
CA ILE A 29 -1.40 -31.42 -15.14
C ILE A 29 -0.39 -31.58 -14.00
N TYR A 30 -0.50 -30.78 -12.93
CA TYR A 30 0.40 -30.85 -11.78
C TYR A 30 -0.14 -31.83 -10.74
N SER A 31 0.72 -32.75 -10.30
CA SER A 31 0.35 -33.79 -9.33
C SER A 31 0.23 -33.27 -7.89
N GLU A 32 -0.46 -34.02 -7.05
CA GLU A 32 -0.52 -33.78 -5.59
C GLU A 32 0.87 -33.69 -4.95
N ASP A 33 1.81 -34.55 -5.38
CA ASP A 33 3.18 -34.55 -4.87
C ASP A 33 3.94 -33.29 -5.27
N TYR A 34 3.69 -32.75 -6.46
CA TYR A 34 4.24 -31.45 -6.88
C TYR A 34 3.71 -30.32 -6.00
N LEU A 35 2.40 -30.31 -5.74
CA LEU A 35 1.78 -29.29 -4.88
C LEU A 35 2.31 -29.35 -3.45
N ARG A 36 2.41 -30.55 -2.86
CA ARG A 36 2.96 -30.75 -1.51
C ARG A 36 4.42 -30.34 -1.41
N SER A 37 5.25 -30.73 -2.38
CA SER A 37 6.69 -30.38 -2.39
C SER A 37 6.95 -28.88 -2.56
N ASN A 38 6.03 -28.14 -3.19
CA ASN A 38 6.12 -26.69 -3.35
C ASN A 38 5.25 -25.89 -2.37
N ASN A 39 4.59 -26.56 -1.41
CA ASN A 39 3.66 -25.94 -0.45
C ASN A 39 2.57 -25.09 -1.13
N LEU A 40 1.99 -25.60 -2.22
CA LEU A 40 0.94 -24.94 -2.99
C LEU A 40 -0.43 -25.57 -2.71
N SER A 41 -1.42 -24.70 -2.54
CA SER A 41 -2.83 -25.07 -2.55
C SER A 41 -3.32 -25.27 -3.98
N HIS A 42 -4.40 -26.04 -4.17
CA HIS A 42 -5.04 -26.17 -5.48
C HIS A 42 -5.49 -24.85 -6.08
N CYS A 43 -5.94 -23.91 -5.24
CA CYS A 43 -6.38 -22.60 -5.69
C CYS A 43 -5.86 -21.50 -4.75
N ALA A 44 -5.76 -20.28 -5.28
CA ALA A 44 -5.32 -19.11 -4.53
C ALA A 44 -6.47 -18.54 -3.69
N GLN A 45 -7.02 -19.36 -2.80
CA GLN A 45 -8.07 -19.00 -1.85
C GLN A 45 -7.60 -19.33 -0.43
N GLU A 46 -7.83 -18.40 0.48
CA GLU A 46 -7.68 -18.61 1.91
C GLU A 46 -8.98 -18.23 2.62
N SER A 47 -9.29 -18.95 3.68
CA SER A 47 -10.38 -18.62 4.58
C SER A 47 -9.88 -18.62 6.01
N ILE A 48 -10.24 -17.60 6.77
CA ILE A 48 -9.99 -17.53 8.20
C ILE A 48 -11.30 -17.36 8.95
N GLU A 49 -11.42 -18.04 10.07
CA GLU A 49 -12.42 -17.69 11.08
C GLU A 49 -11.89 -16.49 11.86
N PHE A 50 -12.58 -15.35 11.78
CA PHE A 50 -12.23 -14.15 12.51
C PHE A 50 -13.06 -14.04 13.80
N GLY A 51 -12.37 -13.68 14.88
CA GLY A 51 -12.88 -13.64 16.25
C GLY A 51 -11.71 -13.71 17.24
N GLY A 52 -11.83 -13.06 18.41
CA GLY A 52 -10.72 -12.96 19.37
C GLY A 52 -9.49 -12.27 18.77
N ASP A 53 -8.34 -12.96 18.78
CA ASP A 53 -7.05 -12.47 18.27
C ASP A 53 -6.79 -12.79 16.78
N CYS A 54 -7.70 -13.50 16.12
CA CYS A 54 -7.55 -13.89 14.71
C CYS A 54 -8.16 -12.82 13.79
N TRP A 55 -7.28 -12.05 13.12
CA TRP A 55 -7.67 -11.02 12.15
C TRP A 55 -6.87 -11.13 10.86
N TRP A 56 -7.50 -10.75 9.75
CA TRP A 56 -6.81 -10.57 8.47
C TRP A 56 -6.01 -9.26 8.51
N ASN A 57 -4.75 -9.33 8.09
CA ASN A 57 -3.83 -8.20 8.10
C ASN A 57 -2.96 -8.19 6.84
N THR A 58 -2.16 -7.13 6.69
CA THR A 58 -1.28 -6.96 5.53
C THR A 58 -0.28 -8.12 5.39
N GLU A 59 0.28 -8.64 6.49
CA GLU A 59 1.24 -9.74 6.42
C GLU A 59 0.62 -11.00 5.84
N LYS A 60 -0.57 -11.39 6.31
CA LYS A 60 -1.31 -12.55 5.78
C LYS A 60 -1.61 -12.40 4.30
N MET A 61 -2.07 -11.22 3.87
CA MET A 61 -2.34 -10.94 2.47
C MET A 61 -1.07 -11.05 1.60
N LEU A 62 0.03 -10.42 2.01
CA LEU A 62 1.28 -10.47 1.26
C LEU A 62 1.83 -11.90 1.18
N ASN A 63 1.76 -12.65 2.29
CA ASN A 63 2.16 -14.05 2.32
C ASN A 63 1.33 -14.91 1.37
N GLN A 64 0.01 -14.71 1.31
CA GLN A 64 -0.84 -15.42 0.36
C GLN A 64 -0.47 -15.06 -1.09
N ILE A 65 -0.19 -13.79 -1.38
CA ILE A 65 0.20 -13.35 -2.73
C ILE A 65 1.51 -14.01 -3.16
N ILE A 66 2.53 -13.94 -2.31
CA ILE A 66 3.89 -14.43 -2.60
C ILE A 66 3.91 -15.95 -2.66
N SER A 67 3.26 -16.62 -1.71
CA SER A 67 3.40 -18.07 -1.57
C SER A 67 2.35 -18.86 -2.34
N GLN A 68 1.19 -18.29 -2.66
CA GLN A 68 0.10 -18.97 -3.36
C GLN A 68 -0.24 -18.29 -4.69
N ALA A 69 -0.68 -17.03 -4.67
CA ALA A 69 -1.29 -16.41 -5.85
C ALA A 69 -0.33 -16.29 -7.05
N ILE A 70 0.87 -15.77 -6.82
CA ILE A 70 1.89 -15.59 -7.87
C ILE A 70 2.39 -16.95 -8.40
N PRO A 71 2.80 -17.91 -7.55
CA PRO A 71 3.18 -19.24 -8.04
C PRO A 71 2.07 -19.93 -8.84
N ILE A 72 0.84 -19.94 -8.33
CA ILE A 72 -0.29 -20.57 -9.03
C ILE A 72 -0.55 -19.86 -10.37
N PHE A 73 -0.44 -18.53 -10.43
CA PHE A 73 -0.53 -17.78 -11.68
C PHE A 73 0.54 -18.21 -12.69
N ASN A 74 1.80 -18.30 -12.26
CA ASN A 74 2.92 -18.66 -13.13
C ASN A 74 2.80 -20.09 -13.70
N LEU A 75 2.23 -21.02 -12.92
CA LEU A 75 1.91 -22.37 -13.41
C LEU A 75 0.74 -22.36 -14.39
N SER A 76 -0.26 -21.52 -14.15
CA SER A 76 -1.48 -21.43 -14.98
C SER A 76 -1.25 -20.71 -16.31
N PHE A 77 -0.34 -19.74 -16.33
CA PHE A 77 -0.10 -18.83 -17.45
C PHE A 77 1.41 -18.63 -17.67
N PRO A 78 2.16 -19.69 -18.03
CA PRO A 78 3.60 -19.60 -18.20
C PRO A 78 3.99 -18.55 -19.24
N GLY A 79 4.98 -17.73 -18.93
CA GLY A 79 5.46 -16.63 -19.78
C GLY A 79 4.56 -15.39 -19.83
N CYS A 80 3.44 -15.38 -19.11
CA CYS A 80 2.56 -14.21 -19.04
C CYS A 80 2.93 -13.28 -17.87
N GLN A 81 2.63 -11.99 -18.03
CA GLN A 81 2.70 -11.01 -16.94
C GLN A 81 1.30 -10.79 -16.36
N ALA A 82 1.10 -11.08 -15.08
CA ALA A 82 -0.15 -10.79 -14.40
C ALA A 82 -0.41 -9.29 -14.24
N LEU A 83 -1.68 -8.90 -14.36
CA LEU A 83 -2.20 -7.61 -13.92
C LEU A 83 -3.15 -7.84 -12.75
N PHE A 84 -2.67 -7.58 -11.53
CA PHE A 84 -3.48 -7.71 -10.32
C PHE A 84 -4.35 -6.47 -10.13
N LEU A 85 -5.65 -6.68 -9.96
CA LEU A 85 -6.63 -5.62 -9.76
C LEU A 85 -7.17 -5.68 -8.33
N PHE A 86 -7.00 -4.61 -7.56
CA PHE A 86 -7.44 -4.55 -6.17
C PHE A 86 -8.47 -3.45 -5.94
N ASP A 87 -9.37 -3.68 -4.98
CA ASP A 87 -10.19 -2.61 -4.40
C ASP A 87 -9.33 -1.66 -3.55
N ASN A 88 -9.96 -0.62 -2.99
CA ASN A 88 -9.28 0.38 -2.15
C ASN A 88 -9.36 0.05 -0.66
N SER A 89 -9.25 -1.23 -0.29
CA SER A 89 -9.14 -1.61 1.11
C SER A 89 -7.90 -0.98 1.76
N LYS A 90 -8.03 -0.56 3.03
CA LYS A 90 -6.92 0.03 3.80
C LYS A 90 -5.70 -0.90 3.92
N ILE A 91 -5.91 -2.21 3.81
CA ILE A 91 -4.83 -3.20 3.88
C ILE A 91 -3.90 -3.08 2.67
N HIS A 92 -4.45 -2.70 1.51
CA HIS A 92 -3.70 -2.53 0.27
C HIS A 92 -2.85 -1.26 0.26
N ASP A 93 -3.27 -0.24 1.02
CA ASP A 93 -2.57 1.05 1.18
C ASP A 93 -1.40 0.95 2.19
N SER A 94 -1.10 -0.24 2.71
CA SER A 94 -0.01 -0.43 3.68
C SER A 94 1.35 -0.09 3.08
N LEU A 95 2.05 0.86 3.70
CA LEU A 95 3.35 1.33 3.25
C LEU A 95 4.51 0.56 3.92
N PRO A 96 5.67 0.44 3.25
CA PRO A 96 6.89 -0.08 3.87
C PRO A 96 7.30 0.72 5.12
N PRO A 97 8.01 0.12 6.09
CA PRO A 97 8.43 0.82 7.32
C PRO A 97 9.23 2.11 7.07
N ASN A 98 10.05 2.13 6.02
CA ASN A 98 10.87 3.27 5.61
C ASN A 98 10.24 4.10 4.47
N ALA A 99 8.93 4.00 4.23
CA ALA A 99 8.26 4.73 3.16
C ALA A 99 8.28 6.24 3.36
N LEU A 100 8.27 6.98 2.25
CA LEU A 100 8.17 8.42 2.24
C LEU A 100 6.76 8.86 2.69
N GLN A 101 6.64 9.41 3.90
CA GLN A 101 5.36 9.75 4.52
C GLN A 101 5.37 11.18 5.08
N VAL A 102 5.07 12.16 4.22
CA VAL A 102 5.10 13.59 4.58
C VAL A 102 4.32 13.91 5.87
N TYR A 103 3.19 13.25 6.10
CA TYR A 103 2.34 13.51 7.26
C TYR A 103 2.97 13.11 8.60
N HIS A 104 3.98 12.24 8.58
CA HIS A 104 4.73 11.85 9.77
C HIS A 104 6.05 12.61 9.89
N MET A 105 6.34 13.55 8.98
CA MET A 105 7.51 14.41 9.09
C MET A 105 7.26 15.59 10.04
N ASN A 106 8.31 15.94 10.78
CA ASN A 106 8.38 17.11 11.64
C ASN A 106 8.76 18.36 10.85
N LEU A 107 8.42 19.54 11.38
CA LEU A 107 8.85 20.80 10.78
C LEU A 107 10.36 21.01 10.96
N ASN A 108 10.84 20.83 12.20
CA ASN A 108 12.25 20.89 12.55
C ASN A 108 12.87 19.48 12.51
N PRO A 109 14.20 19.37 12.33
CA PRO A 109 14.93 18.11 12.47
C PRO A 109 14.70 17.36 13.78
N GLY A 110 14.84 16.04 13.74
CA GLY A 110 14.74 15.18 14.93
C GLY A 110 13.31 14.98 15.43
N GLY A 111 13.17 14.73 16.74
CA GLY A 111 11.91 14.37 17.39
C GLY A 111 11.40 12.97 17.02
N GLU A 112 10.13 12.70 17.32
CA GLU A 112 9.44 11.46 16.97
C GLU A 112 8.93 11.53 15.52
N ALA A 113 9.83 11.38 14.56
CA ALA A 113 9.48 11.14 13.15
C ALA A 113 10.10 9.80 12.69
N PRO A 114 9.45 9.05 11.80
CA PRO A 114 9.97 7.78 11.32
C PRO A 114 11.20 8.01 10.43
N ILE A 115 12.13 7.07 10.48
CA ILE A 115 13.26 6.99 9.55
C ILE A 115 12.72 6.60 8.18
N MET A 116 12.88 7.47 7.20
CA MET A 116 12.46 7.21 5.83
C MET A 116 13.65 6.80 4.98
N ARG A 117 13.40 6.12 3.86
CA ARG A 117 14.45 5.88 2.86
C ARG A 117 14.87 7.19 2.21
N ASP A 118 16.06 7.21 1.65
CA ASP A 118 16.48 8.35 0.83
C ASP A 118 15.62 8.46 -0.43
N THR A 119 15.58 9.68 -0.97
CA THR A 119 14.69 10.03 -2.06
C THR A 119 15.42 10.83 -3.14
N TRP A 120 14.66 11.36 -4.08
CA TRP A 120 15.13 12.19 -5.17
C TRP A 120 14.11 13.28 -5.46
N PHE A 121 14.54 14.33 -6.15
CA PHE A 121 13.66 15.33 -6.73
C PHE A 121 14.21 15.79 -8.07
N THR A 122 13.38 16.49 -8.85
CA THR A 122 13.82 17.14 -10.08
C THR A 122 14.13 18.59 -9.77
N ASP A 123 15.35 19.04 -10.08
CA ASP A 123 15.74 20.44 -9.89
C ASP A 123 15.19 21.36 -10.99
N HIS A 124 15.46 22.66 -10.89
CA HIS A 124 15.02 23.67 -11.84
C HIS A 124 15.60 23.49 -13.26
N THR A 125 16.66 22.70 -13.41
CA THR A 125 17.28 22.37 -14.71
C THR A 125 16.70 21.09 -15.33
N GLY A 126 15.78 20.42 -14.63
CA GLY A 126 15.18 19.16 -15.06
C GLY A 126 16.00 17.91 -14.68
N ASN A 127 17.08 18.07 -13.91
CA ASN A 127 17.93 16.95 -13.51
C ASN A 127 17.42 16.27 -12.25
N ARG A 128 17.58 14.94 -12.18
CA ARG A 128 17.22 14.15 -10.99
C ARG A 128 18.34 14.24 -9.96
N VAL A 129 18.04 14.84 -8.83
CA VAL A 129 18.96 15.04 -7.71
C VAL A 129 18.61 14.09 -6.57
N PHE A 130 19.60 13.39 -6.03
CA PHE A 130 19.44 12.53 -4.85
C PHE A 130 19.36 13.38 -3.58
N GLN A 131 18.48 13.00 -2.66
CA GLN A 131 18.29 13.68 -1.38
C GLN A 131 18.22 12.67 -0.24
N ALA A 132 19.20 12.76 0.67
CA ALA A 132 19.14 12.05 1.94
C ALA A 132 17.98 12.59 2.79
N THR A 133 17.11 11.71 3.30
CA THR A 133 15.95 12.10 4.14
C THR A 133 16.27 12.11 5.63
N ASN A 134 17.42 11.54 6.01
CA ASN A 134 17.94 11.53 7.37
C ASN A 134 19.36 12.11 7.36
N TYR A 135 19.82 12.57 8.51
CA TYR A 135 21.23 12.91 8.69
C TYR A 135 22.07 11.64 8.77
N HIS A 136 23.23 11.67 8.12
CA HIS A 136 24.22 10.61 8.28
C HIS A 136 24.78 10.58 9.71
N ASP A 137 25.27 9.43 10.14
CA ASP A 137 25.98 9.30 11.41
C ASP A 137 27.46 9.66 11.24
N LEU A 138 27.75 10.95 11.09
CA LEU A 138 29.09 11.47 10.87
C LEU A 138 29.46 12.48 11.95
N LEU A 139 30.74 12.49 12.35
CA LEU A 139 31.21 13.30 13.48
C LEU A 139 31.01 14.81 13.27
N HIS A 140 31.07 15.29 12.02
CA HIS A 140 30.86 16.70 11.67
C HIS A 140 29.38 17.13 11.79
N ILE A 141 28.43 16.19 11.88
CA ILE A 141 27.03 16.48 12.18
C ILE A 141 26.87 16.59 13.70
N ALA A 142 26.15 17.61 14.16
CA ALA A 142 25.88 17.81 15.58
C ALA A 142 25.25 16.54 16.19
N ALA A 143 25.74 16.11 17.36
CA ALA A 143 25.38 14.81 17.96
C ALA A 143 23.86 14.60 18.09
N MET A 144 23.10 15.66 18.38
CA MET A 144 21.63 15.63 18.49
C MET A 144 20.90 15.28 17.18
N TYR A 145 21.55 15.42 16.02
CA TYR A 145 20.95 15.15 14.71
C TYR A 145 21.50 13.90 14.02
N ARG A 146 22.58 13.29 14.50
CA ARG A 146 23.14 12.09 13.86
C ARG A 146 22.12 10.95 13.81
N ALA A 147 21.99 10.33 12.63
CA ALA A 147 20.99 9.31 12.34
C ALA A 147 19.53 9.72 12.61
N LYS A 148 19.24 11.03 12.76
CA LYS A 148 17.88 11.54 12.95
C LYS A 148 17.23 11.94 11.61
N PRO A 149 15.90 11.87 11.53
CA PRO A 149 15.19 12.33 10.34
C PRO A 149 15.35 13.84 10.15
N LYS A 150 15.52 14.27 8.89
CA LYS A 150 15.49 15.68 8.55
C LYS A 150 14.06 16.21 8.65
N GLY A 151 13.93 17.44 9.11
CA GLY A 151 12.66 18.16 9.14
C GLY A 151 12.33 18.80 7.79
N LEU A 152 11.08 19.23 7.63
CA LEU A 152 10.63 19.95 6.44
C LEU A 152 11.38 21.26 6.20
N LYS A 153 11.88 21.92 7.27
CA LYS A 153 12.78 23.09 7.18
C LYS A 153 14.16 22.80 6.60
N VAL A 154 14.51 21.55 6.37
CA VAL A 154 15.77 21.15 5.72
C VAL A 154 15.48 20.60 4.33
N ILE A 155 14.48 19.70 4.25
CA ILE A 155 14.11 19.03 3.01
C ILE A 155 13.57 20.00 1.94
N LEU A 156 12.74 20.98 2.32
CA LEU A 156 12.14 21.90 1.35
C LEU A 156 13.14 22.95 0.83
N PRO A 157 14.02 23.58 1.66
CA PRO A 157 15.08 24.43 1.12
C PRO A 157 16.05 23.72 0.20
N GLU A 158 16.45 22.48 0.51
CA GLU A 158 17.29 21.65 -0.38
C GLU A 158 16.66 21.47 -1.77
N ARG A 159 15.32 21.56 -1.87
CA ARG A 159 14.55 21.49 -3.12
C ARG A 159 14.22 22.86 -3.74
N GLY A 160 14.59 23.96 -3.09
CA GLY A 160 14.20 25.32 -3.51
C GLY A 160 12.71 25.63 -3.34
N LEU A 161 12.00 24.91 -2.47
CA LEU A 161 10.54 25.02 -2.28
C LEU A 161 10.14 25.79 -1.01
N TRP A 162 11.10 26.22 -0.20
CA TRP A 162 10.83 26.90 1.07
C TRP A 162 10.68 28.41 0.88
N HIS A 163 9.72 29.01 1.58
CA HIS A 163 9.59 30.45 1.72
C HIS A 163 9.24 30.82 3.17
N ASP A 164 9.50 32.07 3.56
CA ASP A 164 9.23 32.54 4.91
C ASP A 164 7.73 32.52 5.23
N GLY A 165 7.42 32.24 6.50
CA GLY A 165 6.05 32.10 6.99
C GLY A 165 5.36 30.77 6.65
N LEU A 166 6.03 29.85 5.92
CA LEU A 166 5.46 28.56 5.55
C LEU A 166 5.18 27.70 6.80
N GLN A 167 3.89 27.41 7.01
CA GLN A 167 3.42 26.61 8.14
C GLN A 167 3.56 25.11 7.88
N LEU A 168 3.66 24.30 8.94
CA LEU A 168 3.68 22.84 8.83
C LEU A 168 2.43 22.29 8.12
N ARG A 169 1.25 22.82 8.48
CA ARG A 169 -0.07 22.41 7.97
C ARG A 169 -1.03 23.60 7.86
N CYS A 170 -2.01 23.53 6.98
CA CYS A 170 -3.12 24.49 6.94
C CYS A 170 -4.12 24.22 8.06
N GLY A 171 -4.29 25.16 8.99
CA GLY A 171 -5.28 25.09 10.06
C GLY A 171 -5.12 23.91 11.03
N SER A 172 -6.22 23.54 11.70
CA SER A 172 -6.28 22.46 12.68
C SER A 172 -6.55 21.07 12.07
N SER A 173 -7.00 20.97 10.81
CA SER A 173 -7.31 19.69 10.16
C SER A 173 -6.85 19.62 8.70
N GLN A 174 -6.54 18.40 8.25
CA GLN A 174 -6.06 18.11 6.88
C GLN A 174 -7.03 18.56 5.77
N LYS A 175 -8.33 18.65 6.07
CA LYS A 175 -9.38 19.01 5.11
C LYS A 175 -9.27 20.44 4.58
N GLY A 176 -8.50 21.31 5.23
CA GLY A 176 -8.30 22.70 4.82
C GLY A 176 -7.20 22.91 3.77
N CYS A 177 -6.38 21.90 3.46
CA CYS A 177 -5.31 22.07 2.48
C CYS A 177 -5.85 21.94 1.05
N LYS A 178 -5.79 23.05 0.31
CA LYS A 178 -6.02 23.06 -1.14
C LYS A 178 -4.76 22.54 -1.84
N LEU A 179 -4.73 21.24 -2.13
CA LEU A 179 -3.59 20.59 -2.82
C LEU A 179 -3.46 21.03 -4.28
N ASP A 180 -4.52 21.64 -4.84
CA ASP A 180 -4.56 22.16 -6.22
C ASP A 180 -3.98 23.57 -6.35
N THR A 181 -3.55 24.20 -5.25
CA THR A 181 -2.88 25.49 -5.30
C THR A 181 -1.47 25.32 -5.86
N LEU A 182 -1.16 26.02 -6.96
CA LEU A 182 0.19 26.10 -7.52
C LEU A 182 1.15 26.63 -6.45
N GLY A 183 2.16 25.83 -6.08
CA GLY A 183 3.09 26.16 -4.99
C GLY A 183 2.66 25.67 -3.59
N GLY A 184 1.60 24.86 -3.48
CA GLY A 184 1.19 24.14 -2.28
C GLY A 184 0.72 25.01 -1.10
N CYS A 185 -0.13 24.45 -0.25
CA CYS A 185 -0.82 25.19 0.81
C CYS A 185 0.03 25.42 2.09
N CYS A 186 0.95 24.49 2.37
CA CYS A 186 1.75 24.38 3.59
C CYS A 186 2.93 23.44 3.34
N ALA A 187 3.91 23.34 4.25
CA ALA A 187 5.10 22.51 4.07
C ALA A 187 4.76 21.04 3.76
N ARG A 188 3.75 20.46 4.43
CA ARG A 188 3.30 19.09 4.13
C ARG A 188 2.60 18.98 2.77
N GLY A 189 1.76 19.96 2.42
CA GLY A 189 1.07 19.97 1.12
C GLY A 189 2.05 20.14 -0.04
N LEU A 190 3.05 21.00 0.13
CA LEU A 190 4.11 21.25 -0.84
C LEU A 190 4.93 20.00 -1.13
N LEU A 191 5.35 19.28 -0.10
CA LEU A 191 6.14 18.07 -0.27
C LEU A 191 5.29 16.89 -0.78
N SER A 192 4.02 16.78 -0.37
CA SER A 192 3.16 15.66 -0.77
C SER A 192 2.79 15.68 -2.24
N ILE A 193 2.83 16.84 -2.90
CA ILE A 193 2.61 16.94 -4.35
C ILE A 193 3.85 16.66 -5.19
N GLN A 194 5.03 16.53 -4.57
CA GLN A 194 6.27 16.20 -5.28
C GLN A 194 6.22 14.79 -5.86
N ALA A 195 6.86 14.61 -7.01
CA ALA A 195 6.78 13.38 -7.80
C ALA A 195 7.23 12.13 -7.03
N ASP A 196 8.30 12.23 -6.25
CA ASP A 196 8.84 11.12 -5.46
C ASP A 196 7.92 10.68 -4.32
N PHE A 197 7.25 11.63 -3.67
CA PHE A 197 6.25 11.35 -2.63
C PHE A 197 4.93 10.83 -3.23
N ARG A 198 4.49 11.35 -4.38
CA ARG A 198 3.32 10.83 -5.10
C ARG A 198 3.55 9.42 -5.65
N ALA A 199 4.78 9.11 -6.06
CA ALA A 199 5.16 7.80 -6.57
C ALA A 199 5.46 6.76 -5.46
N GLN A 200 5.19 7.08 -4.18
CA GLN A 200 5.41 6.15 -3.08
C GLN A 200 4.44 4.97 -3.16
N LYS A 201 4.94 3.84 -3.63
CA LYS A 201 4.19 2.58 -3.73
C LYS A 201 3.95 1.92 -2.38
N SER A 202 2.83 1.21 -2.28
CA SER A 202 2.50 0.33 -1.17
C SER A 202 3.39 -0.92 -1.14
N ARG A 203 3.35 -1.66 -0.03
CA ARG A 203 4.04 -2.95 0.09
C ARG A 203 3.52 -3.96 -0.92
N LEU A 204 2.21 -3.95 -1.13
CA LEU A 204 1.51 -4.81 -2.07
C LEU A 204 2.03 -4.60 -3.50
N GLU A 205 2.05 -3.35 -3.95
CA GLU A 205 2.56 -3.00 -5.28
C GLU A 205 4.02 -3.45 -5.45
N LYS A 206 4.88 -3.15 -4.47
CA LYS A 206 6.29 -3.53 -4.53
C LYS A 206 6.49 -5.04 -4.66
N VAL A 207 5.82 -5.82 -3.83
CA VAL A 207 5.93 -7.30 -3.83
C VAL A 207 5.51 -7.88 -5.19
N ILE A 208 4.43 -7.35 -5.77
CA ILE A 208 3.94 -7.81 -7.07
C ILE A 208 4.89 -7.40 -8.20
N GLU A 209 5.43 -6.19 -8.17
CA GLU A 209 6.38 -5.70 -9.15
C GLU A 209 7.74 -6.41 -9.09
N GLU A 210 8.24 -6.70 -7.89
CA GLU A 210 9.48 -7.47 -7.67
C GLU A 210 9.34 -8.90 -8.22
N ALA A 211 8.13 -9.45 -8.24
CA ALA A 211 7.82 -10.72 -8.88
C ALA A 211 7.60 -10.61 -10.41
N GLY A 212 7.80 -9.43 -11.01
CA GLY A 212 7.66 -9.21 -12.45
C GLY A 212 6.21 -9.04 -12.92
N HIS A 213 5.28 -8.71 -12.03
CA HIS A 213 3.87 -8.49 -12.34
C HIS A 213 3.48 -7.00 -12.17
N ARG A 214 2.23 -6.66 -12.49
CA ARG A 214 1.71 -5.29 -12.38
C ARG A 214 0.50 -5.21 -11.46
N THR A 215 0.25 -4.03 -10.90
CA THR A 215 -0.89 -3.76 -10.04
C THR A 215 -1.69 -2.56 -10.56
N LEU A 216 -3.01 -2.62 -10.46
CA LEU A 216 -3.90 -1.47 -10.58
C LEU A 216 -4.96 -1.49 -9.48
N PHE A 217 -5.41 -0.30 -9.09
CA PHE A 217 -6.48 -0.11 -8.13
C PHE A 217 -7.72 0.42 -8.84
N TYR A 218 -8.90 -0.10 -8.47
CA TYR A 218 -10.15 0.47 -8.95
C TYR A 218 -10.32 1.93 -8.49
N PRO A 219 -11.16 2.73 -9.17
CA PRO A 219 -11.49 4.05 -8.66
C PRO A 219 -12.19 3.97 -7.29
N LYS A 220 -11.81 4.86 -6.36
CA LYS A 220 -12.49 4.97 -5.05
C LYS A 220 -13.94 5.42 -5.27
N PHE A 221 -14.87 4.82 -4.54
CA PHE A 221 -16.31 5.16 -4.55
C PHE A 221 -17.08 4.86 -5.85
N HIS A 222 -16.53 4.00 -6.72
CA HIS A 222 -17.17 3.56 -7.97
C HIS A 222 -17.33 2.03 -7.98
N CYS A 223 -18.24 1.50 -7.15
CA CYS A 223 -18.44 0.06 -7.02
C CYS A 223 -19.00 -0.58 -8.31
N GLU A 224 -19.66 0.20 -9.17
CA GLU A 224 -20.14 -0.19 -10.49
C GLU A 224 -19.00 -0.55 -11.46
N LEU A 225 -17.80 -0.02 -11.24
CA LEU A 225 -16.61 -0.32 -12.05
C LEU A 225 -15.76 -1.46 -11.46
N ASN A 226 -16.05 -1.88 -10.22
CA ASN A 226 -15.34 -2.97 -9.56
C ASN A 226 -16.07 -4.29 -9.78
N TRP A 227 -15.65 -5.06 -10.80
CA TRP A 227 -16.28 -6.35 -11.12
C TRP A 227 -16.21 -7.37 -9.96
N ILE A 228 -15.26 -7.23 -9.03
CA ILE A 228 -15.14 -8.09 -7.84
C ILE A 228 -16.37 -7.92 -6.92
N GLU A 229 -16.98 -6.73 -6.86
CA GLU A 229 -18.21 -6.49 -6.08
C GLU A 229 -19.40 -7.29 -6.62
N TYR A 230 -19.45 -7.53 -7.94
CA TYR A 230 -20.50 -8.36 -8.53
C TYR A 230 -20.40 -9.80 -8.01
N PHE A 231 -19.19 -10.39 -8.01
CA PHE A 231 -18.94 -11.72 -7.48
C PHE A 231 -19.31 -11.81 -6.00
N TRP A 232 -18.87 -10.85 -5.18
CA TRP A 232 -19.20 -10.84 -3.76
C TRP A 232 -20.68 -10.66 -3.49
N ARG A 233 -21.40 -9.87 -4.30
CA ARG A 233 -22.85 -9.71 -4.18
C ARG A 233 -23.57 -11.04 -4.38
N VAL A 234 -23.22 -11.77 -5.43
CA VAL A 234 -23.80 -13.09 -5.73
C VAL A 234 -23.46 -14.10 -4.64
N ALA A 235 -22.18 -14.19 -4.24
CA ALA A 235 -21.73 -15.09 -3.18
C ALA A 235 -22.44 -14.82 -1.85
N LYS A 236 -22.51 -13.56 -1.41
CA LYS A 236 -23.22 -13.16 -0.17
C LYS A 236 -24.71 -13.47 -0.25
N TRP A 237 -25.35 -13.23 -1.40
CA TRP A 237 -26.76 -13.58 -1.60
C TRP A 237 -26.99 -15.08 -1.49
N TYR A 238 -26.16 -15.89 -2.14
CA TYR A 238 -26.25 -17.35 -2.09
C TYR A 238 -26.08 -17.88 -0.66
N MET A 239 -25.02 -17.45 0.03
CA MET A 239 -24.75 -17.86 1.42
C MET A 239 -25.91 -17.51 2.34
N ARG A 240 -26.49 -16.31 2.25
CA ARG A 240 -27.65 -15.92 3.08
C ARG A 240 -28.91 -16.74 2.81
N LYS A 241 -29.06 -17.29 1.61
CA LYS A 241 -30.21 -18.11 1.24
C LYS A 241 -30.06 -19.58 1.63
N HIS A 242 -28.83 -20.09 1.71
CA HIS A 242 -28.57 -21.53 1.82
C HIS A 242 -27.81 -21.93 3.09
N CYS A 243 -27.23 -20.96 3.82
CA CYS A 243 -26.53 -21.21 5.07
C CYS A 243 -27.31 -20.51 6.19
N HIS A 244 -27.77 -21.30 7.17
CA HIS A 244 -28.47 -20.85 8.37
C HIS A 244 -27.51 -20.73 9.55
#